data_AF-A0A7S2NR67-F1
#
_entry.id   AF-A0A7S2NR67-F1
#
_cell.length_a   1.000
_cell.length_b   1.000
_cell.length_c   1.000
_cell.angle_alpha   90.00
_cell.angle_beta   90.00
_cell.angle_gamma   90.00
#
_symmetry.space_group_name_H-M   'P 1'
#
loop_
_entity.id
_entity.type
_entity.pdbx_description
1 polymer ?
#
loop_
_entity_poly.entity_id
_entity_poly.type
_entity_poly.pdbx_seq_one_letter_code
_entity_poly.pdbx_strand_id
1 'polypeptide(L)'
;QVNQKFMTWAPPPELVGKEAELIRDMPAILRSLCQDKDMVAFGHNDLTTDNAYFMRGTDGQLCFGIFDWQQSCVNNVGQEWAWNWHFLEPEFLEEHEDRLIDLLLQTYRECGKELSRERFLEGYVLGTVQMYVF
;
A
#
# COMPACT_ATOMS: atom_id res chain seq x y z
N GLN A 1 -8.49 25.65 5.11
CA GLN A 1 -9.33 24.53 4.65
C GLN A 1 -8.55 23.77 3.59
N VAL A 2 -8.63 22.44 3.58
CA VAL A 2 -8.09 21.62 2.49
C VAL A 2 -8.92 21.88 1.22
N ASN A 3 -8.30 21.87 0.05
CA ASN A 3 -9.01 22.07 -1.20
C ASN A 3 -9.62 20.74 -1.67
N GLN A 4 -10.93 20.59 -1.54
CA GLN A 4 -11.66 19.36 -1.90
C GLN A 4 -11.57 18.99 -3.40
N LYS A 5 -11.03 19.85 -4.27
CA LYS A 5 -10.70 19.48 -5.67
C LYS A 5 -9.43 18.65 -5.82
N PHE A 6 -8.62 18.52 -4.77
CA PHE A 6 -7.37 17.78 -4.72
C PHE A 6 -7.32 16.81 -3.53
N MET A 7 -8.50 16.46 -3.00
CA MET A 7 -8.67 15.58 -1.85
C MET A 7 -9.61 14.45 -2.30
N THR A 8 -9.05 13.43 -2.93
CA THR A 8 -9.74 12.28 -3.55
C THR A 8 -10.45 11.36 -2.54
N TRP A 9 -10.21 11.58 -1.25
CA TRP A 9 -10.62 10.72 -0.16
C TRP A 9 -10.97 11.53 1.09
N ALA A 10 -11.84 10.99 1.93
CA ALA A 10 -12.22 11.58 3.20
C ALA A 10 -12.17 10.54 4.33
N PRO A 11 -11.71 10.89 5.54
CA PRO A 11 -11.71 9.96 6.66
C PRO A 11 -13.14 9.57 7.07
N PRO A 12 -13.39 8.30 7.43
CA PRO A 12 -14.64 7.88 8.07
C PRO A 12 -15.01 8.80 9.24
N PRO A 13 -16.27 9.24 9.37
CA PRO A 13 -16.71 10.15 10.43
C PRO A 13 -16.35 9.70 11.86
N GLU A 14 -16.20 8.40 12.06
CA GLU A 14 -15.85 7.74 13.32
C GLU A 14 -14.40 8.00 13.76
N LEU A 15 -13.50 8.37 12.84
CA LEU A 15 -12.08 8.61 13.08
C LEU A 15 -11.74 10.11 13.21
N VAL A 16 -12.66 11.00 12.83
CA VAL A 16 -12.46 12.46 12.91
C VAL A 16 -12.43 12.89 14.38
N GLY A 17 -11.35 13.53 14.81
CA GLY A 17 -11.11 13.89 16.22
C GLY A 17 -10.49 12.76 17.06
N LYS A 18 -10.06 11.65 16.44
CA LYS A 18 -9.37 10.52 17.09
C LYS A 18 -7.87 10.44 16.80
N GLU A 19 -7.32 11.43 16.10
CA GLU A 19 -5.93 11.47 15.66
C GLU A 19 -4.96 11.38 16.86
N ALA A 20 -5.24 12.11 17.96
CA ALA A 20 -4.43 12.09 19.18
C ALA A 20 -4.56 10.81 20.05
N GLU A 21 -5.47 9.90 19.70
CA GLU A 21 -5.49 8.53 20.20
C GLU A 21 -4.65 7.64 19.28
N LEU A 22 -4.88 7.69 17.96
CA LEU A 22 -4.13 6.91 16.97
C LEU A 22 -2.62 7.19 16.98
N ILE A 23 -2.18 8.47 16.98
CA ILE A 23 -0.76 8.90 17.03
C ILE A 23 0.02 8.21 18.17
N ARG A 24 -0.64 8.02 19.32
CA ARG A 24 -0.05 7.44 20.53
C ARG A 24 0.25 5.96 20.38
N ASP A 25 -0.61 5.26 19.65
CA ASP A 25 -0.57 3.82 19.47
C ASP A 25 0.15 3.42 18.16
N MET A 26 0.36 4.35 17.22
CA MET A 26 1.13 4.11 15.99
C MET A 26 2.51 3.47 16.23
N PRO A 27 3.33 3.86 17.22
CA PRO A 27 4.59 3.18 17.51
C PRO A 27 4.43 1.73 17.97
N ALA A 28 3.24 1.30 18.40
CA ALA A 28 2.93 -0.12 18.62
C ALA A 28 2.45 -0.79 17.33
N ILE A 29 1.52 -0.16 16.59
CA ILE A 29 0.94 -0.66 15.33
C ILE A 29 2.04 -0.95 14.28
N LEU A 30 2.95 0.01 14.05
CA LEU A 30 4.10 -0.13 13.15
C LEU A 30 5.06 -1.25 13.59
N ARG A 31 5.17 -1.51 14.90
CA ARG A 31 5.97 -2.63 15.41
C ARG A 31 5.26 -3.98 15.26
N SER A 32 3.94 -4.06 15.36
CA SER A 32 3.20 -5.30 15.09
C SER A 32 3.24 -5.70 13.62
N LEU A 33 3.12 -4.73 12.71
CA LEU A 33 3.20 -4.96 11.26
C LEU A 33 4.50 -5.67 10.86
N CYS A 34 5.62 -5.38 11.52
CA CYS A 34 6.92 -5.99 11.26
C CYS A 34 7.28 -7.18 12.19
N GLN A 35 6.36 -7.71 12.99
CA GLN A 35 6.60 -8.95 13.77
C GLN A 35 6.60 -10.21 12.89
N ASP A 36 5.77 -10.22 11.84
CA ASP A 36 5.55 -11.36 10.95
C ASP A 36 6.58 -11.37 9.81
N LYS A 37 7.65 -12.15 9.99
CA LYS A 37 8.81 -12.17 9.09
C LYS A 37 8.53 -12.72 7.69
N ASP A 38 7.46 -13.48 7.50
CA ASP A 38 7.09 -13.99 6.17
C ASP A 38 6.24 -12.95 5.41
N MET A 39 5.61 -12.01 6.12
CA MET A 39 4.82 -10.90 5.58
C MET A 39 5.63 -9.60 5.42
N VAL A 40 6.96 -9.65 5.54
CA VAL A 40 7.85 -8.48 5.49
C VAL A 40 8.81 -8.57 4.30
N ALA A 41 8.91 -7.48 3.53
CA ALA A 41 9.75 -7.36 2.34
C ALA A 41 10.48 -6.01 2.32
N PHE A 42 11.45 -5.83 1.41
CA PHE A 42 11.93 -4.50 1.05
C PHE A 42 10.95 -3.89 0.04
N GLY A 43 10.21 -2.87 0.48
CA GLY A 43 9.17 -2.19 -0.28
C GLY A 43 9.62 -0.80 -0.77
N HIS A 44 8.87 -0.23 -1.71
CA HIS A 44 9.15 1.11 -2.24
C HIS A 44 8.63 2.20 -1.29
N ASN A 45 7.48 1.95 -0.65
CA ASN A 45 6.63 2.90 0.08
C ASN A 45 6.27 4.17 -0.72
N ASP A 46 6.29 4.11 -2.06
CA ASP A 46 5.89 5.23 -2.94
C ASP A 46 5.69 4.80 -4.40
N LEU A 47 5.08 3.63 -4.63
CA LEU A 47 5.01 2.99 -5.96
C LEU A 47 3.86 3.54 -6.83
N THR A 48 3.81 4.86 -6.96
CA THR A 48 2.83 5.60 -7.76
C THR A 48 3.18 5.58 -9.25
N THR A 49 2.24 5.98 -10.11
CA THR A 49 2.43 5.96 -11.58
C THR A 49 3.33 7.08 -12.10
N ASP A 50 3.59 8.12 -11.32
CA ASP A 50 4.57 9.17 -11.60
C ASP A 50 5.99 8.82 -11.12
N ASN A 51 6.14 7.93 -10.13
CA ASN A 51 7.42 7.29 -9.75
C ASN A 51 7.80 6.07 -10.63
N ALA A 52 7.00 5.78 -11.66
CA ALA A 52 7.24 4.73 -12.64
C ALA A 52 7.42 5.30 -14.06
N TYR A 53 8.34 4.73 -14.84
CA TYR A 53 8.48 5.03 -16.27
C TYR A 53 8.29 3.78 -17.12
N PHE A 54 7.63 3.95 -18.26
CA PHE A 54 7.30 2.87 -19.20
C PHE A 54 7.99 3.11 -20.55
N MET A 55 8.68 2.08 -21.05
CA MET A 55 9.42 2.14 -22.31
C MET A 55 9.11 0.92 -23.17
N ARG A 56 8.89 1.13 -24.47
CA ARG A 56 8.78 0.02 -25.42
C ARG A 56 10.14 -0.28 -26.05
N GLY A 57 10.60 -1.52 -25.96
CA GLY A 57 11.82 -2.00 -26.59
C GLY A 57 11.73 -2.01 -28.11
N THR A 58 12.88 -2.14 -28.78
CA THR A 58 12.98 -2.27 -30.25
C THR A 58 12.43 -3.60 -30.77
N ASP A 59 12.24 -4.57 -29.88
CA ASP A 59 11.56 -5.85 -30.07
C ASP A 59 10.03 -5.76 -29.83
N GLY A 60 9.53 -4.58 -29.43
CA GLY A 60 8.13 -4.32 -29.11
C GLY A 60 7.73 -4.64 -27.67
N GLN A 61 8.62 -5.20 -26.84
CA GLN A 61 8.31 -5.53 -25.44
C GLN A 61 8.04 -4.28 -24.61
N LEU A 62 7.15 -4.38 -23.62
CA LEU A 62 6.91 -3.30 -22.67
C LEU A 62 7.78 -3.51 -21.43
N CYS A 63 8.78 -2.66 -21.27
CA CYS A 63 9.57 -2.56 -20.05
C CYS A 63 9.01 -1.45 -19.17
N PHE A 64 9.19 -1.58 -17.86
CA PHE A 64 9.03 -0.49 -16.92
C PHE A 64 10.25 -0.39 -16.00
N GLY A 65 10.42 0.76 -15.36
CA GLY A 65 11.38 0.97 -14.28
C GLY A 65 10.79 1.94 -13.25
N ILE A 66 11.37 1.95 -12.05
CA ILE A 66 10.85 2.68 -10.89
C ILE A 66 11.97 3.44 -10.20
N PHE A 67 11.65 4.64 -9.70
CA PHE A 67 12.59 5.61 -9.13
C PHE A 67 11.96 6.33 -7.94
N ASP A 68 12.70 7.26 -7.32
CA ASP A 68 12.30 7.92 -6.05
C ASP A 68 12.25 6.96 -4.85
N TRP A 69 13.31 6.15 -4.73
CA TRP A 69 13.52 5.16 -3.66
C TRP A 69 13.82 5.75 -2.26
N GLN A 70 13.65 7.06 -2.02
CA GLN A 70 13.97 7.68 -0.72
C GLN A 70 13.05 7.23 0.43
N GLN A 71 11.84 6.76 0.13
CA GLN A 71 10.90 6.22 1.12
C GLN A 71 11.10 4.72 1.36
N SER A 72 11.94 4.05 0.55
CA SER A 72 12.01 2.59 0.49
C SER A 72 12.66 1.98 1.72
N CYS A 73 11.97 1.02 2.34
CA CYS A 73 12.40 0.42 3.59
C CYS A 73 11.92 -1.04 3.73
N VAL A 74 12.31 -1.72 4.81
CA VAL A 74 11.82 -3.06 5.12
C VAL A 74 10.50 -2.95 5.86
N ASN A 75 9.40 -3.35 5.22
CA ASN A 75 8.04 -3.08 5.66
C ASN A 75 7.10 -4.28 5.46
N ASN A 76 5.89 -4.23 6.05
CA ASN A 76 4.85 -5.24 5.85
C ASN A 76 4.26 -5.16 4.43
N VAL A 77 4.07 -6.30 3.77
CA VAL A 77 3.58 -6.38 2.38
C VAL A 77 2.15 -5.84 2.23
N GLY A 78 1.26 -6.05 3.20
CA GLY A 78 -0.08 -5.46 3.17
C GLY A 78 -0.03 -3.94 3.31
N GLN A 79 0.83 -3.44 4.20
CA GLN A 79 1.01 -2.00 4.46
C GLN A 79 1.62 -1.26 3.26
N GLU A 80 2.62 -1.85 2.60
CA GLU A 80 3.20 -1.35 1.34
C GLU A 80 2.11 -1.11 0.28
N TRP A 81 1.26 -2.11 0.05
CA TRP A 81 0.20 -2.01 -0.96
C TRP A 81 -0.97 -1.12 -0.54
N ALA A 82 -1.27 -0.99 0.76
CA ALA A 82 -2.20 0.01 1.25
C ALA A 82 -1.75 1.44 0.86
N TRP A 83 -0.47 1.77 1.09
CA TRP A 83 0.07 3.08 0.70
C TRP A 83 0.03 3.29 -0.82
N ASN A 84 0.54 2.31 -1.58
CA ASN A 84 0.64 2.43 -3.03
C ASN A 84 -0.74 2.50 -3.73
N TRP A 85 -1.80 1.94 -3.13
CA TRP A 85 -3.16 1.98 -3.67
C TRP A 85 -4.02 3.14 -3.16
N HIS A 86 -3.63 3.83 -2.08
CA HIS A 86 -4.35 5.00 -1.56
C HIS A 86 -4.52 6.14 -2.60
N PHE A 87 -3.64 6.19 -3.61
CA PHE A 87 -3.68 7.15 -4.71
C PHE A 87 -4.59 6.74 -5.88
N LEU A 88 -5.28 5.60 -5.81
CA LEU A 88 -6.26 5.16 -6.80
C LEU A 88 -7.65 5.71 -6.47
N GLU A 89 -8.47 5.97 -7.50
CA GLU A 89 -9.84 6.46 -7.32
C GLU A 89 -10.69 5.44 -6.54
N PRO A 90 -11.52 5.85 -5.56
CA PRO A 90 -12.27 4.91 -4.71
C PRO A 90 -13.12 3.90 -5.48
N GLU A 91 -13.83 4.34 -6.53
CA GLU A 91 -14.68 3.48 -7.35
C GLU A 91 -13.87 2.43 -8.15
N PHE A 92 -12.60 2.71 -8.45
CA PHE A 92 -11.71 1.74 -9.09
C PHE A 92 -11.27 0.65 -8.10
N LEU A 93 -11.03 1.02 -6.83
CA LEU A 93 -10.76 0.04 -5.78
C LEU A 93 -12.00 -0.81 -5.47
N GLU A 94 -13.19 -0.21 -5.36
CA GLU A 94 -14.44 -0.95 -5.14
C GLU A 94 -14.72 -2.01 -6.21
N GLU A 95 -14.34 -1.80 -7.48
CA GLU A 95 -14.53 -2.80 -8.54
C GLU A 95 -13.36 -3.81 -8.67
N HIS A 96 -12.15 -3.50 -8.16
CA HIS A 96 -10.93 -4.23 -8.54
C HIS A 96 -9.99 -4.65 -7.40
N GLU A 97 -10.13 -4.14 -6.17
CA GLU A 97 -9.21 -4.41 -5.04
C GLU A 97 -8.95 -5.91 -4.85
N ASP A 98 -10.01 -6.73 -4.75
CA ASP A 98 -9.89 -8.19 -4.61
C ASP A 98 -9.06 -8.84 -5.74
N ARG A 99 -9.17 -8.34 -6.98
CA ARG A 99 -8.41 -8.87 -8.14
C ARG A 99 -6.95 -8.44 -8.09
N LEU A 100 -6.66 -7.23 -7.59
CA LEU A 100 -5.30 -6.76 -7.38
C LEU A 100 -4.61 -7.56 -6.26
N ILE A 101 -5.33 -7.88 -5.19
CA ILE A 101 -4.86 -8.75 -4.11
C ILE A 101 -4.55 -10.16 -4.64
N ASP A 102 -5.45 -10.76 -5.42
CA ASP A 102 -5.19 -12.08 -6.03
C ASP A 102 -3.97 -12.06 -6.98
N LEU A 103 -3.80 -11.01 -7.78
CA LEU A 103 -2.65 -10.84 -8.66
C LEU A 103 -1.33 -10.74 -7.87
N LEU A 104 -1.31 -10.03 -6.75
CA LEU A 104 -0.13 -9.96 -5.87
C LEU A 104 0.19 -11.33 -5.25
N LEU A 105 -0.81 -11.99 -4.67
CA LEU A 105 -0.62 -13.30 -4.03
C LEU A 105 -0.17 -14.37 -5.05
N GLN A 106 -0.67 -14.31 -6.28
CA GLN A 106 -0.16 -15.12 -7.39
C GLN A 106 1.28 -14.77 -7.75
N THR A 107 1.63 -13.49 -7.85
CA THR A 107 2.99 -13.03 -8.17
C THR A 107 4.01 -13.52 -7.12
N TYR A 108 3.67 -13.44 -5.83
CA TYR A 108 4.50 -14.00 -4.76
C TYR A 108 4.64 -15.53 -4.91
N ARG A 109 3.56 -16.26 -5.20
CA ARG A 109 3.58 -17.72 -5.41
C ARG A 109 4.49 -18.11 -6.59
N GLU A 110 4.43 -17.38 -7.70
CA GLU A 110 5.29 -17.60 -8.86
C GLU A 110 6.78 -17.32 -8.55
N CYS A 111 7.07 -16.39 -7.63
CA CYS A 111 8.39 -16.20 -7.03
C CYS A 111 8.74 -17.19 -5.90
N GLY A 112 7.95 -18.25 -5.67
CA GLY A 112 8.20 -19.28 -4.66
C GLY A 112 7.90 -18.83 -3.22
N LYS A 113 6.96 -17.90 -3.02
CA LYS A 113 6.53 -17.37 -1.72
C LYS A 113 5.01 -17.53 -1.55
N GLU A 114 4.58 -18.30 -0.57
CA GLU A 114 3.17 -18.35 -0.19
C GLU A 114 2.88 -17.31 0.90
N LEU A 115 1.98 -16.37 0.60
CA LEU A 115 1.43 -15.41 1.57
C LEU A 115 -0.05 -15.76 1.82
N SER A 116 -0.52 -15.60 3.06
CA SER A 116 -1.96 -15.78 3.34
C SER A 116 -2.73 -14.51 2.99
N ARG A 117 -3.88 -14.63 2.30
CA ARG A 117 -4.79 -13.49 2.07
C ARG A 117 -5.25 -12.87 3.38
N GLU A 118 -5.46 -13.68 4.41
CA GLU A 118 -5.83 -13.24 5.76
C GLU A 118 -4.76 -12.32 6.37
N ARG A 119 -3.51 -12.78 6.45
CA ARG A 119 -2.36 -11.99 6.96
C ARG A 119 -2.01 -10.78 6.08
N PHE A 120 -2.27 -10.87 4.78
CA PHE A 120 -2.20 -9.71 3.88
C PHE A 120 -3.26 -8.67 4.25
N LEU A 121 -4.53 -9.08 4.40
CA LEU A 121 -5.64 -8.19 4.74
C LEU A 121 -5.47 -7.56 6.14
N GLU A 122 -4.97 -8.30 7.12
CA GLU A 122 -4.58 -7.75 8.43
C GLU A 122 -3.56 -6.62 8.29
N GLY A 123 -2.49 -6.84 7.52
CA GLY A 123 -1.46 -5.83 7.25
C GLY A 123 -1.97 -4.64 6.41
N TYR A 124 -2.83 -4.92 5.44
CA TYR A 124 -3.43 -3.94 4.54
C TYR A 124 -4.38 -3.00 5.29
N VAL A 125 -5.32 -3.54 6.08
CA VAL A 125 -6.23 -2.75 6.92
C VAL A 125 -5.46 -1.91 7.93
N LEU A 126 -4.42 -2.45 8.57
CA LEU A 126 -3.57 -1.69 9.49
C LEU A 126 -2.73 -0.61 8.78
N GLY A 127 -2.33 -0.83 7.52
CA GLY A 127 -1.72 0.19 6.67
C GLY A 127 -2.71 1.32 6.33
N THR A 128 -3.94 0.98 5.94
CA THR A 128 -5.02 1.96 5.77
C THR A 128 -5.30 2.72 7.07
N VAL A 129 -5.21 2.06 8.23
CA VAL A 129 -5.32 2.73 9.54
C VAL A 129 -4.18 3.71 9.81
N GLN A 130 -2.95 3.43 9.38
CA GLN A 130 -1.83 4.38 9.48
C GLN A 130 -2.10 5.69 8.72
N MET A 131 -2.75 5.63 7.56
CA MET A 131 -2.95 6.80 6.69
C MET A 131 -3.96 7.83 7.22
N TYR A 132 -4.78 7.51 8.23
CA TYR A 132 -5.59 8.53 8.95
C TYR A 132 -4.77 9.43 9.88
N VAL A 133 -3.47 9.17 10.02
CA VAL A 133 -2.62 9.70 11.09
C VAL A 133 -1.46 10.58 10.56
N PHE A 134 -1.34 10.70 9.24
CA PHE A 134 -0.33 11.49 8.52
C PHE A 134 -0.98 12.66 7.74
#